data_AF-T1EZH8-F1
#
_entry.id   AF-T1EZH8-F1
#
_cell.length_a   1.000
_cell.length_b   1.000
_cell.length_c   1.000
_cell.angle_alpha   90.00
_cell.angle_beta   90.00
_cell.angle_gamma   90.00
#
_symmetry.space_group_name_H-M   'P 1'
#
loop_
_entity.id
_entity.type
_entity.pdbx_description
1 polymer ?
#
loop_
_entity_poly.entity_id
_entity_poly.type
_entity_poly.pdbx_seq_one_letter_code
_entity_poly.pdbx_strand_id
1 'polypeptide(L)'
;MEITVPTVTMITSTMMTLTVMVYTNRVGAVNEVKLCNNALGMESGLVADDQLTASSSFDDFIVGPQNARIRSERQGGAWCPKEPISQHSYEWLQVDLRLVHVITSIELQGRFAAGQGKEYAEWINIQFRRHNNSNWIAYPHRKFLRHMIASQIRIVPVSKLSRTVCLRFEVYGCIWRNGSSDCVEQFF
;
A
#
# COMPACT_ATOMS: atom_id res chain seq x y z
N MET A 1 -12.06 4.00 19.77
CA MET A 1 -13.25 4.48 20.50
C MET A 1 -13.41 3.58 21.71
N GLU A 2 -13.01 4.07 22.88
CA GLU A 2 -12.92 3.31 24.13
C GLU A 2 -14.30 3.25 24.79
N ILE A 3 -14.72 2.08 25.27
CA ILE A 3 -15.97 1.94 26.03
C ILE A 3 -15.59 1.43 27.41
N THR A 4 -15.81 2.26 28.43
CA THR A 4 -15.65 1.93 29.84
C THR A 4 -16.87 1.14 30.31
N VAL A 5 -16.69 -0.07 30.84
CA VAL A 5 -17.78 -0.85 31.45
C VAL A 5 -17.60 -0.86 32.97
N PRO A 6 -18.51 -0.26 33.76
CA PRO A 6 -18.36 -0.23 35.21
C PRO A 6 -18.68 -1.61 35.80
N THR A 7 -17.75 -2.17 36.59
CA THR A 7 -18.02 -3.37 37.40
C THR A 7 -17.90 -3.02 38.88
N VAL A 8 -18.90 -3.42 39.67
CA VAL A 8 -18.99 -3.10 41.10
C VAL A 8 -18.43 -4.28 41.90
N THR A 9 -17.41 -4.04 42.74
CA THR A 9 -16.90 -5.03 43.68
C THR A 9 -17.09 -4.54 45.11
N MET A 10 -17.74 -5.35 45.95
CA MET A 10 -18.06 -5.02 47.34
C MET A 10 -16.98 -5.61 48.25
N ILE A 11 -16.24 -4.77 48.96
CA ILE A 11 -15.29 -5.19 50.00
C ILE A 11 -15.98 -4.95 51.35
N THR A 12 -16.27 -6.01 52.10
CA THR A 12 -16.89 -5.91 53.43
C THR A 12 -15.82 -5.95 54.52
N SER A 13 -15.74 -4.87 55.33
CA SER A 13 -14.95 -4.80 56.56
C SER A 13 -15.88 -4.69 57.76
N THR A 14 -15.61 -5.45 58.83
CA THR A 14 -16.59 -5.85 59.86
C THR A 14 -16.87 -4.84 60.98
N MET A 15 -16.45 -3.58 60.91
CA MET A 15 -16.83 -2.58 61.94
C MET A 15 -17.08 -1.21 61.31
N MET A 16 -18.29 -0.70 61.49
CA MET A 16 -18.86 0.56 60.95
C MET A 16 -19.09 0.60 59.43
N THR A 17 -20.38 0.63 59.08
CA THR A 17 -20.94 0.60 57.72
C THR A 17 -20.62 1.86 56.92
N LEU A 18 -19.41 1.94 56.37
CA LEU A 18 -19.10 2.82 55.24
C LEU A 18 -18.66 1.93 54.07
N THR A 19 -19.61 1.53 53.22
CA THR A 19 -19.32 0.78 52.00
C THR A 19 -18.68 1.72 50.97
N VAL A 20 -17.35 1.69 50.88
CA VAL A 20 -16.62 2.42 49.84
C VAL A 20 -16.78 1.66 48.52
N MET A 21 -17.57 2.21 47.60
CA MET A 21 -17.63 1.69 46.23
C MET A 21 -16.38 2.13 45.48
N VAL A 22 -15.44 1.21 45.27
CA VAL A 22 -14.27 1.46 44.44
C VAL A 22 -14.64 1.18 42.98
N TYR A 23 -14.74 2.24 42.18
CA TYR A 23 -14.92 2.12 40.73
C TYR A 23 -13.57 1.81 40.09
N THR A 24 -13.37 0.55 39.68
CA THR A 24 -12.21 0.19 38.85
C THR A 24 -12.63 0.21 37.39
N ASN A 25 -11.96 1.03 36.58
CA ASN A 25 -12.09 0.97 35.13
C ASN A 25 -11.28 -0.23 34.65
N ARG A 26 -11.94 -1.34 34.30
CA ARG A 26 -11.27 -2.42 33.55
C ARG A 26 -11.25 -2.02 32.08
N VAL A 27 -10.06 -1.76 31.54
CA VAL A 27 -9.86 -1.70 30.09
C VAL A 27 -9.91 -3.14 29.58
N GLY A 28 -11.06 -3.54 29.03
CA GLY A 28 -11.16 -4.77 28.27
C GLY A 28 -10.48 -4.60 26.92
N ALA A 29 -9.59 -5.52 26.54
CA ALA A 29 -9.01 -5.53 25.21
C ALA A 29 -10.12 -5.78 24.17
N VAL A 30 -10.45 -4.77 23.38
CA VAL A 30 -11.21 -4.98 22.14
C VAL A 30 -10.24 -5.67 21.19
N ASN A 31 -10.59 -6.87 20.70
CA ASN A 31 -9.89 -7.48 19.58
C ASN A 31 -10.05 -6.55 18.39
N GLU A 32 -9.04 -5.72 18.14
CA GLU A 32 -8.98 -4.84 16.98
C GLU A 32 -9.06 -5.72 15.73
N VAL A 33 -10.16 -5.60 14.96
CA VAL A 33 -10.26 -6.27 13.66
C VAL A 33 -9.22 -5.63 12.76
N LYS A 34 -8.08 -6.31 12.63
CA LYS A 34 -6.98 -5.82 11.79
C LYS A 34 -7.42 -5.91 10.33
N LEU A 35 -7.71 -4.75 9.74
CA LEU A 35 -8.08 -4.60 8.34
C LEU A 35 -6.84 -4.76 7.45
N CYS A 36 -6.95 -5.54 6.38
CA CYS A 36 -5.86 -5.73 5.42
C CYS A 36 -5.79 -4.56 4.41
N ASN A 37 -5.54 -3.33 4.86
CA ASN A 37 -5.45 -2.16 3.97
C ASN A 37 -4.44 -1.13 4.47
N ASN A 38 -3.31 -1.61 4.98
CA ASN A 38 -2.25 -0.75 5.53
C ASN A 38 -1.26 -0.37 4.42
N ALA A 39 -0.76 0.86 4.42
CA ALA A 39 0.33 1.27 3.53
C ALA A 39 1.56 0.37 3.76
N LEU A 40 2.13 -0.15 2.68
CA LEU A 40 3.24 -1.10 2.75
C LEU A 40 4.61 -0.42 2.73
N GLY A 41 4.64 0.90 2.48
CA GLY A 41 5.78 1.73 2.85
C GLY A 41 6.44 2.49 1.72
N MET A 42 5.71 2.77 0.64
CA MET A 42 6.22 3.65 -0.42
C MET A 42 6.40 5.07 0.11
N GLU A 43 5.37 5.66 0.71
CA GLU A 43 5.44 7.03 1.27
C GLU A 43 6.36 7.09 2.49
N SER A 44 6.22 6.13 3.42
CA SER A 44 6.94 6.16 4.69
C SER A 44 8.44 5.88 4.57
N GLY A 45 8.90 5.38 3.42
CA GLY A 45 10.30 4.98 3.22
C GLY A 45 10.65 3.60 3.76
N LEU A 46 9.68 2.85 4.31
CA LEU A 46 9.92 1.47 4.77
C LEU A 46 10.29 0.52 3.62
N VAL A 47 9.71 0.73 2.43
CA VAL A 47 10.24 0.16 1.19
C VAL A 47 11.50 0.96 0.83
N ALA A 48 12.67 0.34 0.80
CA ALA A 48 13.93 1.00 0.48
C ALA A 48 14.09 1.30 -1.02
N ASP A 49 14.99 2.21 -1.40
CA ASP A 49 15.17 2.63 -2.79
C ASP A 49 15.64 1.46 -3.71
N ASP A 50 16.42 0.51 -3.18
CA ASP A 50 16.88 -0.69 -3.90
C ASP A 50 15.75 -1.70 -4.20
N GLN A 51 14.61 -1.57 -3.52
CA GLN A 51 13.41 -2.35 -3.78
C GLN A 51 12.59 -1.79 -4.95
N LEU A 52 12.97 -0.63 -5.50
CA LEU A 52 12.29 0.05 -6.58
C LEU A 52 13.13 -0.01 -7.85
N THR A 53 12.54 -0.54 -8.93
CA THR A 53 13.19 -0.67 -10.23
C THR A 53 12.23 -0.30 -11.35
N ALA A 54 12.75 0.00 -12.53
CA ALA A 54 11.94 0.29 -13.70
C ALA A 54 12.57 -0.30 -14.97
N SER A 55 11.78 -0.38 -16.04
CA SER A 55 12.27 -0.71 -17.39
C SER A 55 13.29 0.31 -17.90
N SER A 56 13.00 1.59 -17.66
CA SER A 56 13.83 2.72 -18.04
C SER A 56 13.46 3.95 -17.21
N SER A 57 14.32 4.96 -17.25
CA SER A 57 14.03 6.31 -16.77
C SER A 57 14.61 7.32 -17.75
N PHE A 58 13.94 8.47 -17.90
CA PHE A 58 14.49 9.58 -18.69
C PHE A 58 15.82 10.07 -18.10
N ASP A 59 15.87 10.15 -16.77
CA ASP A 59 17.10 10.34 -16.00
C ASP A 59 16.98 9.52 -14.71
N ASP A 60 17.96 8.64 -14.46
CA ASP A 60 17.93 7.70 -13.34
C ASP A 60 17.99 8.38 -11.98
N PHE A 61 18.55 9.59 -11.88
CA PHE A 61 18.66 10.33 -10.62
C PHE A 61 17.44 11.23 -10.38
N ILE A 62 17.03 11.97 -11.40
CA ILE A 62 15.98 13.00 -11.31
C ILE A 62 14.58 12.38 -11.36
N VAL A 63 14.35 11.40 -12.23
CA VAL A 63 13.03 10.75 -12.43
C VAL A 63 13.15 9.22 -12.40
N GLY A 64 14.10 8.73 -11.61
CA GLY A 64 14.29 7.32 -11.32
C GLY A 64 13.14 6.69 -10.53
N PRO A 65 13.09 5.35 -10.46
CA PRO A 65 12.05 4.61 -9.74
C PRO A 65 11.97 4.98 -8.24
N GLN A 66 13.08 5.36 -7.61
CA GLN A 66 13.14 5.82 -6.21
C GLN A 66 12.32 7.08 -5.94
N ASN A 67 12.04 7.89 -6.96
CA ASN A 67 11.25 9.11 -6.87
C ASN A 67 9.74 8.85 -7.11
N ALA A 68 9.32 7.60 -7.29
CA ALA A 68 7.92 7.22 -7.55
C ALA A 68 7.05 7.04 -6.29
N ARG A 69 7.50 7.52 -5.14
CA ARG A 69 6.74 7.40 -3.88
C ARG A 69 5.56 8.37 -3.89
N ILE A 70 4.38 7.92 -3.48
CA ILE A 70 3.20 8.79 -3.42
C ILE A 70 3.44 10.00 -2.52
N ARG A 71 2.78 11.13 -2.84
CA ARG A 71 2.86 12.37 -2.05
C ARG A 71 4.28 12.91 -1.84
N SER A 72 5.27 12.41 -2.58
CA SER A 72 6.64 12.89 -2.60
C SER A 72 6.89 13.80 -3.80
N GLU A 73 7.72 14.82 -3.60
CA GLU A 73 8.30 15.66 -4.66
C GLU A 73 9.83 15.61 -4.65
N ARG A 74 10.43 14.52 -4.16
CA ARG A 74 11.90 14.33 -4.22
C ARG A 74 12.39 14.43 -5.67
N GLN A 75 13.45 15.21 -5.88
CA GLN A 75 14.06 15.45 -7.20
C GLN A 75 13.04 15.90 -8.25
N GLY A 76 12.89 15.18 -9.35
CA GLY A 76 11.91 15.47 -10.40
C GLY A 76 10.46 15.16 -10.01
N GLY A 77 10.25 14.58 -8.83
CA GLY A 77 8.94 14.44 -8.18
C GLY A 77 8.07 13.30 -8.69
N ALA A 78 8.62 12.37 -9.48
CA ALA A 78 7.97 11.14 -9.92
C ALA A 78 8.99 10.21 -10.59
N TRP A 79 8.59 8.98 -10.92
CA TRP A 79 9.25 8.21 -11.97
C TRP A 79 8.68 8.57 -13.33
N CYS A 80 9.54 8.76 -14.33
CA CYS A 80 9.15 8.96 -15.72
C CYS A 80 10.02 8.06 -16.62
N PRO A 81 9.42 7.24 -17.51
CA PRO A 81 10.15 6.38 -18.43
C PRO A 81 10.92 7.22 -19.45
N LYS A 82 11.92 6.61 -20.09
CA LYS A 82 12.81 7.29 -21.02
C LYS A 82 12.09 7.81 -22.26
N GLU A 83 11.27 6.95 -22.85
CA GLU A 83 10.50 7.26 -24.06
C GLU A 83 9.02 7.52 -23.71
N PRO A 84 8.33 8.34 -24.51
CA PRO A 84 6.87 8.51 -24.38
C PRO A 84 6.11 7.18 -24.43
N ILE A 85 5.03 7.09 -23.66
CA ILE A 85 4.16 5.91 -23.62
C ILE A 85 3.18 5.96 -24.79
N SER A 86 3.12 4.86 -25.55
CA SER A 86 2.20 4.61 -26.65
C SER A 86 1.53 3.25 -26.50
N GLN A 87 0.66 2.87 -27.45
CA GLN A 87 0.00 1.56 -27.45
C GLN A 87 0.97 0.37 -27.62
N HIS A 88 2.18 0.62 -28.13
CA HIS A 88 3.19 -0.40 -28.38
C HIS A 88 4.35 -0.34 -27.37
N SER A 89 4.32 0.61 -26.43
CA SER A 89 5.35 0.73 -25.40
C SER A 89 5.14 -0.34 -24.33
N TYR A 90 6.23 -0.96 -23.88
CA TYR A 90 6.24 -1.83 -22.70
C TYR A 90 7.22 -1.27 -21.67
N GLU A 91 6.75 -0.27 -20.94
CA GLU A 91 7.45 0.29 -19.79
C GLU A 91 6.82 -0.22 -18.49
N TRP A 92 7.60 -0.36 -17.44
CA TRP A 92 7.11 -0.80 -16.14
C TRP A 92 7.87 -0.13 -15.01
N LEU A 93 7.14 0.11 -13.92
CA LEU A 93 7.66 0.49 -12.61
C LEU A 93 7.36 -0.62 -11.62
N GLN A 94 8.36 -1.07 -10.89
CA GLN A 94 8.31 -2.26 -10.06
C GLN A 94 8.67 -1.95 -8.61
N VAL A 95 7.93 -2.58 -7.69
CA VAL A 95 8.32 -2.73 -6.29
C VAL A 95 8.55 -4.19 -5.95
N ASP A 96 9.63 -4.46 -5.23
CA ASP A 96 9.90 -5.72 -4.54
C ASP A 96 9.64 -5.57 -3.03
N LEU A 97 8.54 -6.14 -2.55
CA LEU A 97 8.16 -6.06 -1.14
C LEU A 97 8.98 -7.01 -0.25
N ARG A 98 9.88 -7.84 -0.84
CA ARG A 98 10.72 -8.87 -0.23
C ARG A 98 9.96 -10.03 0.43
N LEU A 99 8.83 -9.75 1.08
CA LEU A 99 7.90 -10.71 1.65
C LEU A 99 6.62 -10.79 0.82
N VAL A 100 5.92 -11.92 0.96
CA VAL A 100 4.59 -12.08 0.34
C VAL A 100 3.58 -11.28 1.14
N HIS A 101 2.75 -10.52 0.43
CA HIS A 101 1.66 -9.74 0.97
C HIS A 101 0.35 -10.09 0.26
N VAL A 102 -0.75 -9.90 0.98
CA VAL A 102 -2.05 -9.69 0.35
C VAL A 102 -2.15 -8.22 0.00
N ILE A 103 -2.26 -7.93 -1.29
CA ILE A 103 -2.39 -6.60 -1.85
C ILE A 103 -3.86 -6.35 -2.10
N THR A 104 -4.39 -5.30 -1.48
CA THR A 104 -5.81 -4.98 -1.50
C THR A 104 -6.10 -3.74 -2.34
N SER A 105 -5.18 -2.79 -2.39
CA SER A 105 -5.29 -1.66 -3.30
C SER A 105 -3.93 -1.06 -3.68
N ILE A 106 -3.92 -0.29 -4.77
CA ILE A 106 -2.78 0.52 -5.20
C ILE A 106 -3.33 1.92 -5.45
N GLU A 107 -2.72 2.92 -4.81
CA GLU A 107 -3.02 4.32 -5.06
C GLU A 107 -1.99 4.88 -6.05
N LEU A 108 -2.44 5.70 -7.00
CA LEU A 108 -1.63 6.25 -8.07
C LEU A 108 -1.76 7.77 -8.13
N GLN A 109 -0.67 8.45 -8.43
CA GLN A 109 -0.64 9.88 -8.71
C GLN A 109 0.24 10.15 -9.95
N GLY A 110 -0.08 11.22 -10.67
CA GLY A 110 0.84 11.81 -11.65
C GLY A 110 1.96 12.60 -10.99
N ARG A 111 2.76 13.29 -11.80
CA ARG A 111 3.78 14.24 -11.33
C ARG A 111 3.12 15.58 -11.00
N PHE A 112 3.37 16.11 -9.80
CA PHE A 112 2.78 17.39 -9.36
C PHE A 112 3.61 18.60 -9.81
N ALA A 113 4.92 18.58 -9.59
CA ALA A 113 5.87 19.60 -10.02
C ALA A 113 5.45 21.02 -9.63
N ALA A 114 5.23 21.24 -8.33
CA ALA A 114 4.75 22.51 -7.78
C ALA A 114 3.48 23.05 -8.47
N GLY A 115 2.58 22.14 -8.89
CA GLY A 115 1.32 22.46 -9.55
C GLY A 115 1.41 22.72 -11.06
N GLN A 116 2.60 22.62 -11.67
CA GLN A 116 2.79 22.76 -13.11
C GLN A 116 2.80 21.43 -13.86
N GLY A 117 2.90 20.31 -13.14
CA GLY A 117 2.94 18.97 -13.70
C GLY A 117 1.64 18.57 -14.39
N LYS A 118 1.75 17.96 -15.56
CA LYS A 118 0.62 17.48 -16.38
C LYS A 118 0.80 16.02 -16.82
N GLU A 119 1.87 15.38 -16.35
CA GLU A 119 2.26 14.02 -16.70
C GLU A 119 1.63 13.04 -15.70
N TYR A 120 0.70 12.22 -16.19
CA TYR A 120 0.03 11.16 -15.43
C TYR A 120 -0.36 10.03 -16.38
N ALA A 121 -0.53 8.81 -15.86
CA ALA A 121 -1.07 7.70 -16.63
C ALA A 121 -2.60 7.74 -16.57
N GLU A 122 -3.25 7.69 -17.74
CA GLU A 122 -4.71 7.54 -17.82
C GLU A 122 -5.15 6.09 -17.62
N TRP A 123 -4.31 5.16 -18.07
CA TRP A 123 -4.57 3.72 -18.00
C TRP A 123 -3.32 3.01 -17.54
N ILE A 124 -3.50 1.97 -16.75
CA ILE A 124 -2.43 1.09 -16.31
C ILE A 124 -2.86 -0.37 -16.45
N ASN A 125 -1.89 -1.24 -16.67
CA ASN A 125 -2.00 -2.66 -16.40
C ASN A 125 -1.18 -2.99 -15.17
N ILE A 126 -1.66 -3.94 -14.36
CA ILE A 126 -0.90 -4.46 -13.23
C ILE A 126 -0.39 -5.85 -13.59
N GLN A 127 0.88 -6.09 -13.31
CA GLN A 127 1.45 -7.44 -13.31
C GLN A 127 1.98 -7.72 -11.91
N PHE A 128 1.85 -8.95 -11.43
CA PHE A 128 2.33 -9.33 -10.12
C PHE A 128 3.03 -10.68 -10.18
N ARG A 129 3.93 -10.89 -9.24
CA ARG A 129 4.68 -12.14 -9.11
C ARG A 129 4.61 -12.62 -7.67
N ARG A 130 4.27 -13.90 -7.52
CA ARG A 130 4.30 -14.58 -6.22
C ARG A 130 5.74 -14.97 -5.90
N HIS A 131 6.09 -14.99 -4.62
CA HIS A 131 7.38 -15.52 -4.17
C HIS A 131 7.57 -16.96 -4.69
N ASN A 132 8.76 -17.24 -5.23
CA ASN A 132 9.16 -18.50 -5.87
C ASN A 132 8.49 -18.84 -7.22
N ASN A 133 7.71 -17.93 -7.81
CA ASN A 133 7.29 -18.07 -9.21
C ASN A 133 8.21 -17.24 -10.10
N SER A 134 8.69 -17.80 -11.21
CA SER A 134 9.50 -17.06 -12.19
C SER A 134 8.65 -16.12 -13.04
N ASN A 135 7.38 -16.45 -13.25
CA ASN A 135 6.53 -15.83 -14.27
C ASN A 135 5.68 -14.69 -13.70
N TRP A 136 5.57 -13.61 -14.47
CA TRP A 136 4.66 -12.51 -14.19
C TRP A 136 3.23 -12.88 -14.56
N ILE A 137 2.29 -12.56 -13.68
CA ILE A 137 0.86 -12.78 -13.87
C ILE A 137 0.20 -11.42 -14.09
N ALA A 138 -0.50 -11.25 -15.21
CA ALA A 138 -1.28 -10.04 -15.46
C ALA A 138 -2.55 -10.04 -14.60
N TYR A 139 -2.83 -8.93 -13.93
CA TYR A 139 -4.09 -8.75 -13.21
C TYR A 139 -5.23 -8.47 -14.21
N PRO A 140 -6.28 -9.31 -14.23
CA PRO A 140 -7.36 -9.15 -15.21
C PRO A 140 -8.28 -7.98 -14.83
N HIS A 141 -8.46 -7.04 -15.75
CA HIS A 141 -9.35 -5.87 -15.59
C HIS A 141 -10.82 -6.24 -15.27
N ARG A 142 -11.25 -7.48 -15.53
CA ARG A 142 -12.66 -7.93 -15.41
C ARG A 142 -12.98 -8.68 -14.10
N LYS A 143 -12.03 -8.89 -13.19
CA LYS A 143 -12.28 -9.57 -11.91
C LYS A 143 -11.96 -8.65 -10.75
N PHE A 144 -12.92 -7.79 -10.42
CA PHE A 144 -12.86 -6.79 -9.34
C PHE A 144 -12.75 -7.35 -7.91
N LEU A 145 -12.74 -8.67 -7.72
CA LEU A 145 -13.01 -9.29 -6.41
C LEU A 145 -11.88 -10.18 -5.87
N ARG A 146 -10.66 -10.08 -6.42
CA ARG A 146 -9.54 -10.88 -5.90
C ARG A 146 -8.37 -9.99 -5.50
N HIS A 147 -8.08 -9.99 -4.20
CA HIS A 147 -6.82 -9.56 -3.63
C HIS A 147 -5.65 -10.28 -4.33
N MET A 148 -4.54 -9.58 -4.55
CA MET A 148 -3.35 -10.18 -5.15
C MET A 148 -2.44 -10.71 -4.05
N ILE A 149 -2.04 -11.97 -4.12
CA ILE A 149 -1.02 -12.51 -3.21
C ILE A 149 0.32 -12.46 -3.94
N ALA A 150 1.15 -11.49 -3.60
CA ALA A 150 2.36 -11.16 -4.36
C ALA A 150 3.52 -10.72 -3.45
N SER A 151 4.75 -10.95 -3.91
CA SER A 151 5.94 -10.32 -3.33
C SER A 151 6.44 -9.16 -4.20
N GLN A 152 6.07 -9.15 -5.48
CA GLN A 152 6.49 -8.14 -6.44
C GLN A 152 5.32 -7.69 -7.30
N ILE A 153 5.29 -6.39 -7.60
CA ILE A 153 4.23 -5.74 -8.38
C ILE A 153 4.89 -4.88 -9.44
N ARG A 154 4.33 -4.88 -10.64
CA ARG A 154 4.66 -4.00 -11.76
C ARG A 154 3.43 -3.19 -12.15
N ILE A 155 3.60 -1.88 -12.24
CA ILE A 155 2.65 -0.95 -12.83
C ILE A 155 3.14 -0.65 -14.24
N VAL A 156 2.31 -0.97 -15.24
CA VAL A 156 2.62 -0.84 -16.66
C VAL A 156 1.72 0.27 -17.23
N PRO A 157 2.23 1.52 -17.41
CA PRO A 157 1.44 2.59 -17.99
C PRO A 157 1.09 2.29 -19.45
N VAL A 158 -0.14 2.64 -19.84
CA VAL A 158 -0.64 2.49 -21.21
C VAL A 158 -1.24 3.80 -21.65
N SER A 159 -0.99 4.19 -22.89
CA SER A 159 -1.65 5.35 -23.50
C SER A 159 -2.06 5.07 -24.92
N LYS A 160 -3.25 5.58 -25.30
CA LYS A 160 -3.74 5.49 -26.68
C LYS A 160 -2.99 6.42 -27.62
N LEU A 161 -2.57 7.58 -27.12
CA LEU A 161 -1.80 8.59 -27.85
C LEU A 161 -0.40 8.65 -27.24
N SER A 162 0.62 8.84 -28.07
CA SER A 162 1.99 8.96 -27.57
C SER A 162 2.13 10.19 -26.66
N ARG A 163 2.51 9.99 -25.40
CA ARG A 163 2.69 11.09 -24.43
C ARG A 163 3.66 10.72 -23.32
N THR A 164 4.27 11.76 -22.73
CA THR A 164 5.02 11.60 -21.48
C THR A 164 4.06 11.27 -20.34
N VAL A 165 4.42 10.22 -19.60
CA VAL A 165 3.71 9.75 -18.41
C VAL A 165 4.69 9.76 -17.26
N CYS A 166 4.22 10.14 -16.08
CA CYS A 166 4.98 9.99 -14.86
C CYS A 166 4.08 9.40 -13.78
N LEU A 167 4.64 8.60 -12.89
CA LEU A 167 3.90 7.90 -11.86
C LEU A 167 4.53 8.09 -10.48
N ARG A 168 3.63 8.18 -9.51
CA ARG A 168 3.88 7.93 -8.10
C ARG A 168 2.84 6.94 -7.58
N PHE A 169 3.20 6.13 -6.59
CA PHE A 169 2.28 5.12 -6.08
C PHE A 169 2.52 4.75 -4.61
N GLU A 170 1.47 4.20 -4.00
CA GLU A 170 1.49 3.47 -2.73
C GLU A 170 0.79 2.14 -2.91
N VAL A 171 1.26 1.13 -2.17
CA VAL A 171 0.65 -0.19 -2.16
C VAL A 171 0.04 -0.41 -0.79
N TYR A 172 -1.21 -0.88 -0.75
CA TYR A 172 -1.92 -1.18 0.48
C TYR A 172 -2.20 -2.67 0.61
N GLY A 173 -2.12 -3.17 1.83
CA GLY A 173 -2.33 -4.57 2.10
C GLY A 173 -1.94 -5.01 3.50
N CYS A 174 -1.52 -6.27 3.60
CA CYS A 174 -1.00 -6.88 4.81
C CYS A 174 -0.07 -8.05 4.50
N ILE A 175 0.75 -8.43 5.47
CA ILE A 175 1.67 -9.57 5.33
C ILE A 175 0.87 -10.88 5.19
N TRP A 176 1.35 -11.77 4.32
CA TRP A 176 0.86 -13.14 4.16
C TRP A 176 1.79 -14.13 4.87
N ARG A 177 1.29 -14.85 5.88
CA ARG A 177 2.05 -15.85 6.67
C ARG A 177 1.27 -17.15 6.82
N ASN A 178 1.98 -18.28 6.76
CA ASN A 178 1.41 -19.62 7.05
C ASN A 178 0.16 -20.01 6.24
N GLY A 179 0.01 -19.48 5.02
CA GLY A 179 -1.15 -19.79 4.18
C GLY A 179 -2.41 -18.95 4.49
N SER A 180 -2.28 -17.92 5.33
CA SER A 180 -3.33 -16.94 5.62
C SER A 180 -2.78 -15.52 5.67
N SER A 181 -3.65 -14.52 5.52
CA SER A 181 -3.32 -13.13 5.84
C SER A 181 -3.25 -12.92 7.36
N ASP A 182 -2.35 -12.05 7.82
CA ASP A 182 -2.30 -11.62 9.24
C ASP A 182 -3.50 -10.71 9.63
N CYS A 183 -4.52 -10.61 8.78
CA CYS A 183 -5.62 -9.64 8.85
C CYS A 183 -6.90 -10.22 8.25
N VAL A 184 -8.06 -9.64 8.60
CA VAL A 184 -9.35 -10.00 8.01
C VAL A 184 -9.46 -9.32 6.64
N GLU A 185 -9.77 -10.10 5.61
CA GLU A 185 -10.08 -9.59 4.27
C GLU A 185 -11.44 -8.88 4.30
N GLN A 186 -11.47 -7.59 3.95
CA GLN A 186 -12.72 -6.83 3.86
C GLN A 186 -13.26 -6.96 2.43
N PHE A 187 -14.23 -7.83 2.23
CA PHE A 187 -15.00 -7.89 0.98
C PHE A 187 -16.02 -6.74 1.01
N PHE A 188 -15.84 -5.73 0.16
CA PHE A 188 -16.88 -4.74 -0.15
C PHE A 188 -17.76 -5.25 -1.29
#